data_AF-A0A2T4MIP1-F1
#
_entry.id   AF-A0A2T4MIP1-F1
#
_cell.length_a   1.000
_cell.length_b   1.000
_cell.length_c   1.000
_cell.angle_alpha   90.00
_cell.angle_beta   90.00
_cell.angle_gamma   90.00
#
_symmetry.space_group_name_H-M   'P 1'
#
loop_
_entity.id
_entity.type
_entity.pdbx_description
1 polymer ?
#
loop_
_entity_poly.entity_id
_entity_poly.type
_entity_poly.pdbx_seq_one_letter_code
_entity_poly.pdbx_strand_id
1 'polypeptide(L)' 'MIEKLWYLDQIVTDNNIDALVRQLRKKLTQLHTSLQIKSIRGVGYKLEVIT' A
#
# COMPACT_ATOMS: atom_id res chain seq x y z
N MET A 1 16.27 8.21 3.66
CA MET A 1 15.69 7.99 5.01
C MET A 1 14.37 7.24 4.88
N ILE A 2 14.39 5.91 5.02
CA ILE A 2 13.19 5.06 5.14
C ILE A 2 13.37 4.01 6.28
N GLU A 3 14.32 4.23 7.19
CA GLU A 3 14.80 3.19 8.12
C GLU A 3 14.00 3.04 9.43
N LYS A 4 12.89 3.74 9.63
CA LYS A 4 12.38 3.95 11.00
C LYS A 4 11.08 3.29 11.42
N LEU A 5 10.54 2.29 10.72
CA LEU A 5 9.27 1.70 11.21
C LEU A 5 9.00 0.22 10.99
N TRP A 6 9.82 -0.54 10.27
CA TRP A 6 9.52 -1.95 10.03
C TRP A 6 10.69 -2.80 10.46
N TYR A 7 10.43 -3.57 11.51
CA TYR A 7 11.20 -4.72 11.98
C TYR A 7 11.75 -5.49 10.77
N LEU A 8 13.05 -5.31 10.49
CA LEU A 8 13.77 -5.69 9.27
C LEU A 8 13.89 -7.21 9.04
N ASP A 9 13.26 -8.04 9.89
CA ASP A 9 13.46 -9.49 9.90
C ASP A 9 12.42 -10.30 9.11
N GLN A 10 11.36 -9.67 8.59
CA GLN A 10 10.48 -10.38 7.66
C GLN A 10 10.91 -10.09 6.23
N ILE A 11 11.41 -11.13 5.56
CA ILE A 11 11.54 -11.21 4.10
C ILE A 11 10.11 -11.12 3.53
N VAL A 12 9.53 -9.93 3.54
CA VAL A 12 8.28 -9.66 2.87
C VAL A 12 8.66 -9.53 1.39
N THR A 13 8.53 -10.63 0.65
CA THR A 13 8.68 -10.61 -0.80
C THR A 13 7.76 -9.55 -1.39
N ASP A 14 8.20 -8.81 -2.40
CA ASP A 14 7.39 -7.77 -3.07
C ASP A 14 5.98 -8.26 -3.44
N ASN A 15 5.87 -9.54 -3.82
CA ASN A 15 4.59 -10.22 -4.09
C ASN A 15 3.59 -10.15 -2.92
N ASN A 16 4.06 -10.24 -1.68
CA ASN A 16 3.20 -10.15 -0.50
C ASN A 16 2.70 -8.72 -0.29
N ILE A 17 3.52 -7.71 -0.59
CA ILE A 17 3.12 -6.29 -0.50
C ILE A 17 2.04 -6.00 -1.54
N ASP A 18 2.20 -6.47 -2.76
CA ASP A 18 1.21 -6.31 -3.83
C ASP A 18 -0.12 -6.99 -3.47
N ALA A 19 -0.07 -8.19 -2.90
CA ALA A 19 -1.25 -8.90 -2.43
C ALA A 19 -1.98 -8.14 -1.31
N LEU A 20 -1.24 -7.60 -0.33
CA LEU A 20 -1.80 -6.80 0.77
C LEU A 20 -2.42 -5.50 0.27
N VAL A 21 -1.72 -4.78 -0.62
CA VAL A 21 -2.23 -3.54 -1.22
C VAL A 21 -3.49 -3.82 -2.04
N ARG A 22 -3.54 -4.95 -2.76
CA ARG A 22 -4.75 -5.37 -3.48
C ARG A 22 -5.93 -5.61 -2.53
N GLN A 23 -5.71 -6.28 -1.39
CA GLN A 23 -6.75 -6.48 -0.38
C GLN A 23 -7.21 -5.15 0.23
N LEU A 24 -6.28 -4.25 0.55
CA LEU A 24 -6.59 -2.95 1.12
C LEU A 24 -7.41 -2.08 0.16
N ARG A 25 -7.04 -2.05 -1.13
CA ARG A 25 -7.83 -1.36 -2.17
C ARG A 25 -9.27 -1.83 -2.20
N LYS A 26 -9.52 -3.16 -2.15
CA LYS A 26 -10.88 -3.70 -2.11
C LYS A 26 -11.67 -3.19 -0.90
N LYS A 27 -11.06 -3.15 0.28
CA LYS A 27 -11.72 -2.65 1.50
C LYS A 27 -12.06 -1.16 1.41
N LEU A 28 -11.15 -0.33 0.90
CA LEU A 28 -11.39 1.10 0.71
C LEU A 28 -12.55 1.37 -0.26
N THR A 29 -12.63 0.58 -1.34
CA THR A 29 -13.77 0.64 -2.28
C THR A 29 -15.07 0.18 -1.65
N GLN A 30 -15.07 -0.91 -0.87
CA GLN A 30 -16.25 -1.41 -0.16
C GLN A 30 -16.79 -0.43 0.88
N LEU A 31 -15.91 0.32 1.53
CA LEU A 31 -16.28 1.33 2.52
C LEU A 31 -16.64 2.68 1.88
N HIS A 32 -16.69 2.77 0.55
CA HIS A 32 -16.94 4.01 -0.20
C HIS A 32 -16.07 5.19 0.28
N THR A 33 -14.83 4.91 0.67
CA THR A 33 -13.93 5.94 1.17
C THR A 33 -13.55 6.89 0.05
N SER A 34 -13.30 8.16 0.39
CA SER A 34 -12.67 9.11 -0.52
C SER A 34 -11.16 8.86 -0.71
N LEU A 35 -10.63 7.71 -0.30
CA LEU A 35 -9.20 7.41 -0.34
C LEU A 35 -8.89 6.40 -1.43
N GLN A 36 -7.80 6.64 -2.17
CA GLN A 36 -7.28 5.78 -3.22
C GLN A 36 -5.80 5.49 -3.01
N ILE A 37 -5.38 4.27 -3.35
CA ILE A 37 -3.97 3.88 -3.34
C ILE A 37 -3.41 3.89 -4.76
N LYS A 38 -2.45 4.77 -5.02
CA LYS A 38 -1.73 4.92 -6.29
C LYS A 38 -0.40 4.17 -6.25
N SER A 39 -0.10 3.46 -7.33
CA SER A 39 1.21 2.82 -7.52
C SER A 39 2.18 3.82 -8.16
N ILE A 40 3.34 4.00 -7.54
CA ILE A 40 4.47 4.80 -8.05
C ILE A 40 5.53 3.81 -8.51
N ARG A 41 5.73 3.74 -9.84
CA ARG A 41 6.70 2.82 -10.46
C ARG A 41 8.10 3.04 -9.87
N GLY A 42 8.74 1.95 -9.41
CA GLY A 42 10.08 1.98 -8.83
C GLY A 42 10.18 2.58 -7.42
N VAL A 43 9.06 2.93 -6.78
CA VAL A 43 9.05 3.52 -5.42
C VAL A 43 8.11 2.77 -4.47
N GLY A 44 6.91 2.40 -4.93
CA GLY A 44 5.92 1.69 -4.11
C GLY A 44 4.52 2.29 -4.23
N TYR A 45 3.88 2.54 -3.09
CA TYR A 45 2.46 2.91 -3.01
C TYR A 45 2.24 4.20 -2.24
N LYS A 46 1.29 5.02 -2.68
CA LYS A 46 0.87 6.26 -2.02
C LYS A 46 -0.64 6.26 -1.81
N LEU A 47 -1.08 6.68 -0.64
CA LEU A 47 -2.50 6.94 -0.33
C LEU A 47 -2.81 8.41 -0.64
N GLU A 48 -3.91 8.67 -1.35
CA GLU A 48 -4.36 10.01 -1.70
C GLU A 48 -5.88 10.12 -1.65
N VAL A 49 -6.40 11.35 -1.50
CA VAL A 49 -7.84 11.62 -1.51
C VAL A 49 -8.29 11.77 -2.97
N ILE A 50 -9.38 11.09 -3.33
CA ILE A 50 -10.08 11.27 -4.60
C ILE A 50 -10.67 12.68 -4.56
N THR A 51 -10.10 13.57 -5.37
CA THR A 51 -10.57 14.95 -5.55
C THR A 51 -11.55 15.02 -6.71
#